data_AF-A0A7S1GU44-F1
#
_entry.id   AF-A0A7S1GU44-F1
#
_cell.length_a   1.000
_cell.length_b   1.000
_cell.length_c   1.000
_cell.angle_alpha   90.00
_cell.angle_beta   90.00
_cell.angle_gamma   90.00
#
_symmetry.space_group_name_H-M   'P 1'
#
loop_
_entity.id
_entity.type
_entity.pdbx_description
1 polymer ?
#
loop_
_entity_poly.entity_id
_entity_poly.type
_entity_poly.pdbx_seq_one_letter_code
_entity_poly.pdbx_strand_id
1 'polypeptide(L)'
;LQRLTLGRPADGLHGLGWYTGRDSPNTRRLVADFGGFEYDSDYYGDDLPFWLQVRKTNGELAPHLVVPYTLDCNDMRFALPQGFSHGEPFFEYLKDTFDLLYAEGADAPKMMSIGMHCRLL
;
A
#
# COMPACT_ATOMS: atom_id res chain seq x y z
N LEU A 1 0.37 -25.29 -5.29
CA LEU A 1 0.15 -23.91 -4.81
C LEU A 1 -1.08 -23.89 -3.94
N GLN A 2 -0.89 -24.04 -2.63
CA GLN A 2 -1.97 -24.02 -1.65
C GLN A 2 -2.45 -22.57 -1.56
N ARG A 3 -3.65 -22.27 -2.08
CA ARG A 3 -4.28 -20.96 -1.88
C ARG A 3 -4.47 -20.80 -0.37
N LEU A 4 -4.04 -19.68 0.20
CA LEU A 4 -4.22 -19.29 1.60
C LEU A 4 -5.69 -19.10 2.01
N THR A 5 -6.67 -19.63 1.27
CA THR A 5 -8.09 -19.31 1.41
C THR A 5 -8.99 -20.48 1.80
N LEU A 6 -8.45 -21.57 2.36
CA LEU A 6 -9.29 -22.63 2.93
C LEU A 6 -8.74 -23.12 4.28
N GLY A 7 -9.42 -22.72 5.36
CA GLY A 7 -9.20 -23.20 6.72
C GLY A 7 -8.25 -22.30 7.52
N ARG A 8 -8.76 -21.72 8.61
CA ARG A 8 -7.98 -20.98 9.62
C ARG A 8 -7.06 -21.96 10.34
N PRO A 9 -5.72 -21.94 10.15
CA PRO A 9 -4.84 -22.57 11.11
C PRO A 9 -4.90 -21.71 12.37
N ALA A 10 -5.08 -22.33 13.54
CA ALA A 10 -5.08 -21.60 14.82
C ALA A 10 -3.73 -20.88 15.08
N ASP A 11 -2.69 -21.25 14.33
CA ASP A 11 -1.28 -20.92 14.59
C ASP A 11 -0.61 -20.20 13.39
N GLY A 12 -1.39 -19.82 12.36
CA GLY A 12 -0.87 -19.17 11.16
C GLY A 12 -0.78 -17.65 11.32
N LEU A 13 0.39 -17.06 11.05
CA LEU A 13 0.55 -15.62 10.85
C LEU A 13 -0.20 -15.22 9.58
N HIS A 14 -1.43 -14.74 9.73
CA HIS A 14 -2.15 -14.03 8.67
C HIS A 14 -1.68 -12.57 8.66
N GLY A 15 -1.37 -12.03 7.48
CA GLY A 15 -1.02 -10.62 7.35
C GLY A 15 -2.19 -9.73 7.76
N LEU A 16 -1.93 -8.75 8.63
CA LEU A 16 -2.95 -7.79 9.06
C LEU A 16 -3.24 -6.72 7.98
N GLY A 17 -2.41 -6.64 6.94
CA GLY A 17 -2.59 -5.72 5.81
C GLY A 17 -3.05 -6.42 4.53
N TRP A 18 -3.78 -5.69 3.69
CA TRP A 18 -4.15 -6.10 2.34
C TRP A 18 -3.60 -5.14 1.27
N TYR A 19 -3.05 -5.68 0.18
CA TYR A 19 -2.66 -4.92 -1.01
C TYR A 19 -2.83 -5.78 -2.26
N THR A 20 -3.61 -5.30 -3.23
CA THR A 20 -3.84 -5.98 -4.52
C THR A 20 -2.95 -5.40 -5.62
N GLY A 21 -2.68 -4.10 -5.57
CA GLY A 21 -2.01 -3.31 -6.59
C GLY A 21 -2.91 -3.02 -7.78
N ARG A 22 -3.15 -4.02 -8.63
CA ARG A 22 -4.11 -3.92 -9.74
C ARG A 22 -5.47 -4.37 -9.24
N ASP A 23 -6.13 -3.49 -8.51
CA ASP A 23 -7.38 -3.74 -7.83
C ASP A 23 -8.62 -3.67 -8.76
N SER A 24 -9.80 -3.60 -8.16
CA SER A 24 -11.08 -3.46 -8.85
C SER A 24 -11.99 -2.52 -8.05
N PRO A 25 -13.07 -1.99 -8.65
CA PRO A 25 -14.06 -1.19 -7.91
C PRO A 25 -14.68 -1.92 -6.69
N ASN A 26 -14.53 -3.25 -6.61
CA ASN A 26 -15.07 -4.07 -5.52
C ASN A 26 -14.04 -4.40 -4.44
N THR A 27 -12.74 -4.22 -4.69
CA THR A 27 -11.68 -4.79 -3.84
C THR A 27 -11.80 -4.33 -2.40
N ARG A 28 -11.84 -3.02 -2.15
CA ARG A 28 -11.96 -2.48 -0.78
C ARG A 28 -13.24 -2.94 -0.06
N ARG A 29 -14.37 -3.06 -0.77
CA ARG A 29 -15.59 -3.63 -0.21
C ARG A 29 -15.39 -5.09 0.19
N LEU A 30 -14.73 -5.90 -0.63
CA LEU A 30 -14.45 -7.32 -0.33
C LEU A 30 -13.53 -7.46 0.89
N VAL A 31 -12.54 -6.60 1.06
CA VAL A 31 -11.69 -6.56 2.26
C VAL A 31 -12.51 -6.23 3.51
N ALA A 32 -13.38 -5.22 3.43
CA ALA A 32 -14.29 -4.86 4.53
C ALA A 32 -15.35 -5.93 4.82
N ASP A 33 -15.83 -6.65 3.81
CA ASP A 33 -16.74 -7.79 3.95
C ASP A 33 -16.08 -8.97 4.67
N PHE A 34 -14.83 -9.28 4.30
CA PHE A 34 -14.04 -10.34 4.92
C PHE A 34 -13.74 -10.04 6.40
N GLY A 35 -13.31 -8.80 6.70
CA GLY A 35 -12.93 -8.38 8.05
C GLY A 35 -11.63 -9.04 8.53
N GLY A 36 -11.09 -8.58 9.67
CA GLY A 36 -9.84 -9.15 10.22
C GLY A 36 -8.54 -8.62 9.60
N PHE A 37 -8.62 -7.63 8.72
CA PHE A 37 -7.49 -6.78 8.33
C PHE A 37 -7.50 -5.50 9.16
N GLU A 38 -6.33 -5.04 9.56
CA GLU A 38 -6.13 -3.76 10.23
C GLU A 38 -6.05 -2.61 9.23
N TYR A 39 -5.57 -2.84 8.00
CA TYR A 39 -5.47 -1.82 6.97
C TYR A 39 -5.48 -2.38 5.54
N ASP A 40 -5.79 -1.53 4.57
CA ASP A 40 -5.47 -1.75 3.15
C ASP A 40 -4.51 -0.67 2.62
N SER A 41 -3.79 -1.02 1.56
CA SER A 41 -2.84 -0.12 0.88
C SER A 41 -3.14 0.08 -0.61
N ASP A 42 -4.34 -0.27 -1.08
CA ASP A 42 -4.80 0.00 -2.45
C ASP A 42 -5.23 1.49 -2.58
N TYR A 43 -4.32 2.41 -2.26
CA TYR A 43 -4.52 3.86 -2.32
C TYR A 43 -3.18 4.60 -2.45
N TYR A 44 -3.16 5.69 -3.22
CA TYR A 44 -1.93 6.42 -3.58
C TYR A 44 -2.09 7.96 -3.48
N GLY A 45 -3.12 8.43 -2.77
CA GLY A 45 -3.57 9.82 -2.83
C GLY A 45 -3.28 10.68 -1.60
N ASP A 46 -2.50 10.18 -0.62
CA ASP A 46 -2.18 10.91 0.62
C ASP A 46 -0.83 10.42 1.19
N ASP A 47 -0.21 11.24 2.04
CA ASP A 47 1.07 10.99 2.70
C ASP A 47 0.89 10.54 4.16
N LEU A 48 -0.35 10.33 4.60
CA LEU A 48 -0.71 9.85 5.94
C LEU A 48 -1.79 8.77 5.91
N PRO A 49 -1.79 7.86 6.90
CA PRO A 49 -2.93 6.96 7.10
C PRO A 49 -4.20 7.73 7.44
N PHE A 50 -5.34 7.24 6.95
CA PHE A 50 -6.64 7.85 7.23
C PHE A 50 -7.75 6.81 7.27
N TRP A 51 -8.86 7.17 7.92
CA TRP A 51 -10.02 6.31 8.03
C TRP A 51 -11.04 6.61 6.94
N LEU A 52 -11.51 5.56 6.27
CA LEU A 52 -12.67 5.58 5.39
C LEU A 52 -13.88 4.94 6.07
N GLN A 53 -15.06 5.29 5.58
CA GLN A 53 -16.30 4.54 5.82
C GLN A 53 -16.63 3.74 4.58
N VAL A 54 -16.38 2.42 4.62
CA VAL A 54 -16.61 1.52 3.49
C VAL A 54 -17.97 0.87 3.63
N ARG A 55 -18.82 1.01 2.60
CA ARG A 55 -20.10 0.30 2.55
C ARG A 55 -19.89 -1.17 2.20
N LYS A 56 -20.23 -2.04 3.14
CA LYS A 56 -20.22 -3.50 3.00
C LYS A 56 -21.38 -3.98 2.15
N THR A 57 -21.32 -5.25 1.73
CA THR A 57 -22.39 -5.88 0.93
C THR A 57 -23.72 -5.96 1.67
N ASN A 58 -23.68 -6.13 2.99
CA ASN A 58 -24.88 -6.13 3.84
C ASN A 58 -25.50 -4.73 4.05
N GLY A 59 -24.91 -3.68 3.47
CA GLY A 59 -25.38 -2.31 3.55
C GLY A 59 -24.80 -1.50 4.72
N GLU A 60 -24.13 -2.15 5.68
CA GLU A 60 -23.49 -1.48 6.82
C GLU A 60 -22.28 -0.65 6.38
N LEU A 61 -21.99 0.43 7.11
CA LEU A 61 -20.73 1.16 6.98
C LEU A 61 -19.74 0.61 7.99
N ALA A 62 -18.53 0.29 7.54
CA ALA A 62 -17.44 -0.14 8.38
C ALA A 62 -16.29 0.87 8.36
N PRO A 63 -15.71 1.22 9.52
CA PRO A 63 -14.45 1.96 9.55
C PRO A 63 -13.35 1.09 8.92
N HIS A 64 -12.57 1.69 8.05
CA HIS A 64 -11.49 1.01 7.33
C HIS A 64 -10.27 1.91 7.27
N LEU A 65 -9.16 1.46 7.86
CA LEU A 65 -7.90 2.20 7.83
C LEU A 65 -7.22 2.00 6.48
N VAL A 66 -6.89 3.10 5.83
CA VAL A 66 -6.05 3.11 4.64
C VAL A 66 -4.65 3.56 5.05
N VAL A 67 -3.64 2.78 4.68
CA VAL A 67 -2.23 3.16 4.78
C VAL A 67 -1.70 3.31 3.35
N PRO A 68 -1.56 4.55 2.84
CA PRO A 68 -1.21 4.79 1.45
C PRO A 68 0.10 4.13 0.99
N TYR A 69 0.12 3.69 -0.26
CA TYR A 69 1.28 3.13 -0.93
C TYR A 69 1.77 4.05 -2.06
N THR A 70 2.78 3.63 -2.80
CA THR A 70 3.45 4.42 -3.85
C THR A 70 3.61 3.65 -5.16
N LEU A 71 3.43 4.36 -6.28
CA LEU A 71 3.80 3.87 -7.62
C LEU A 71 5.01 4.61 -8.20
N ASP A 72 5.43 5.70 -7.57
CA ASP A 72 6.50 6.59 -7.99
C ASP A 72 7.83 6.30 -7.28
N CYS A 73 7.82 6.26 -5.93
CA CYS A 73 8.92 5.77 -5.08
C CYS A 73 8.97 4.23 -5.08
N ASN A 74 9.04 3.65 -6.27
CA ASN A 74 8.86 2.22 -6.50
C ASN A 74 9.81 1.71 -7.58
N ASP A 75 10.54 0.64 -7.32
CA ASP A 75 11.47 0.05 -8.29
C ASP A 75 10.77 -0.52 -9.54
N MET A 76 9.44 -0.70 -9.53
CA MET A 76 8.69 -1.07 -10.74
C MET A 76 8.93 -0.10 -11.90
N ARG A 77 9.33 1.14 -11.61
CA ARG A 77 9.71 2.16 -12.58
C ARG A 77 10.87 1.70 -13.48
N PHE A 78 11.76 0.81 -13.03
CA PHE A 78 12.80 0.20 -13.90
C PHE A 78 12.23 -0.62 -15.07
N ALA A 79 10.97 -1.08 -14.96
CA ALA A 79 10.30 -1.89 -15.97
C ALA A 79 9.22 -1.13 -16.77
N LEU A 80 9.14 0.20 -16.63
CA LEU A 80 8.16 1.04 -17.34
C LEU A 80 8.84 1.89 -18.42
N PRO A 81 8.11 2.26 -19.50
CA PRO A 81 8.65 3.17 -20.53
C PRO A 81 9.13 4.52 -19.96
N GLN A 82 8.45 5.03 -18.95
CA GLN A 82 8.87 6.22 -18.19
C GLN A 82 9.45 5.80 -16.84
N GLY A 83 10.70 5.35 -16.90
CA GLY A 83 11.38 4.65 -15.82
C GLY A 83 12.76 5.20 -15.48
N PHE A 84 13.38 4.59 -14.48
CA PHE A 84 14.78 4.80 -14.15
C PHE A 84 15.64 3.88 -15.03
N SER A 85 16.76 4.39 -15.56
CA SER A 85 17.64 3.62 -16.44
C SER A 85 18.72 2.84 -15.67
N HIS A 86 19.04 3.24 -14.44
CA HIS A 86 20.02 2.64 -13.54
C HIS A 86 19.78 3.14 -12.11
N GLY A 87 20.60 2.68 -11.15
CA GLY A 87 20.37 2.93 -9.72
C GLY A 87 20.39 4.40 -9.30
N GLU A 88 21.26 5.23 -9.88
CA GLU A 88 21.46 6.61 -9.41
C GLU A 88 20.19 7.47 -9.51
N PRO A 89 19.46 7.53 -10.64
CA PRO A 89 18.19 8.25 -10.70
C PRO A 89 17.13 7.77 -9.70
N PHE A 90 17.10 6.47 -9.36
CA PHE A 90 16.17 5.96 -8.35
C PHE A 90 16.58 6.40 -6.95
N PHE A 91 17.88 6.35 -6.64
CA PHE A 91 18.43 6.85 -5.39
C PHE A 91 18.15 8.35 -5.21
N GLU A 92 18.45 9.17 -6.21
CA GLU A 92 18.17 10.61 -6.20
C GLU A 92 16.69 10.88 -5.94
N TYR A 93 15.80 10.16 -6.63
CA TYR A 93 14.35 10.30 -6.43
C TYR A 93 13.90 9.98 -5.00
N LEU A 94 14.38 8.86 -4.43
CA LEU A 94 14.07 8.48 -3.05
C LEU A 94 14.63 9.49 -2.04
N LYS A 95 15.86 9.95 -2.27
CA LYS A 95 16.53 10.92 -1.41
C LYS A 95 15.76 12.26 -1.41
N ASP A 96 15.39 12.76 -2.57
CA ASP A 96 14.68 14.03 -2.69
C ASP A 96 13.29 13.96 -2.04
N THR A 97 12.55 12.87 -2.23
CA THR A 97 11.27 12.66 -1.54
C THR A 97 11.46 12.56 -0.03
N PHE A 98 12.48 11.83 0.44
CA PHE A 98 12.79 11.74 1.87
C PHE A 98 13.14 13.11 2.45
N ASP A 99 14.04 13.88 1.83
CA ASP A 99 14.50 15.17 2.32
C ASP A 99 13.34 16.16 2.44
N LEU A 100 12.42 16.16 1.47
CA LEU A 100 11.20 16.95 1.52
C LEU A 100 10.31 16.57 2.71
N LEU A 101 9.94 15.28 2.82
CA LEU A 101 9.08 14.80 3.89
C LEU A 101 9.72 14.95 5.28
N TYR A 102 11.05 14.81 5.35
CA TYR A 102 11.82 15.00 6.57
C TYR A 102 11.81 16.47 7.01
N ALA A 103 11.97 17.41 6.05
CA ALA A 103 11.86 18.84 6.32
C ALA A 103 10.45 19.24 6.76
N GLU A 104 9.40 18.76 6.07
CA GLU A 104 8.01 18.96 6.49
C GLU A 104 7.73 18.40 7.89
N GLY A 105 8.45 17.34 8.28
CA GLY A 105 8.33 16.69 9.58
C GLY A 105 8.72 17.57 10.77
N ALA A 106 9.33 18.74 10.55
CA ALA A 106 9.51 19.74 11.60
C ALA A 106 8.16 20.25 12.14
N ASP A 107 7.15 20.34 11.29
CA ASP A 107 5.81 20.84 11.63
C ASP A 107 4.74 19.76 11.57
N ALA A 108 4.77 18.91 10.53
CA ALA A 108 3.75 17.90 10.26
C ALA A 108 4.37 16.62 9.66
N PRO A 109 4.86 15.69 10.51
CA PRO A 109 5.44 14.41 10.08
C PRO A 109 4.51 13.62 9.16
N LYS A 110 5.09 12.98 8.13
CA LYS A 110 4.43 12.15 7.13
C LYS A 110 5.02 10.74 7.09
N MET A 111 4.36 9.83 6.39
CA MET A 111 4.94 8.54 6.03
C MET A 111 5.52 8.56 4.61
N MET A 112 6.47 7.66 4.35
CA MET A 112 7.01 7.40 3.02
C MET A 112 7.02 5.90 2.78
N SER A 113 6.40 5.45 1.69
CA SER A 113 6.47 4.06 1.23
C SER A 113 7.60 3.92 0.20
N ILE A 114 8.30 2.77 0.20
CA ILE A 114 9.30 2.43 -0.82
C ILE A 114 8.94 1.05 -1.38
N GLY A 115 8.58 0.99 -2.65
CA GLY A 115 8.23 -0.26 -3.33
C GLY A 115 9.44 -1.00 -3.87
N MET A 116 9.53 -2.31 -3.58
CA MET A 116 10.61 -3.18 -4.02
C MET A 116 10.08 -4.51 -4.56
N HIS A 117 10.71 -5.01 -5.63
CA HIS A 117 10.40 -6.29 -6.25
C HIS A 117 11.69 -7.11 -6.38
N CYS A 118 11.71 -8.33 -5.85
CA CYS A 118 12.89 -9.19 -5.80
C CYS A 118 13.56 -9.53 -7.16
N ARG A 119 12.92 -9.20 -8.28
CA ARG A 119 13.41 -9.50 -9.63
C ARG A 119 13.94 -8.26 -10.37
N LEU A 120 13.82 -7.07 -9.78
CA LEU A 120 14.20 -5.81 -10.40
C LEU A 120 15.51 -5.26 -9.82
N LEU A 121 15.65 -5.32 -8.50
CA LEU A 121 16.88 -4.95 -7.76
C LEU A 121 17.69 -6.19 -7.37
#